data_AF-A0LF31-F1
#
_entry.id   AF-A0LF31-F1
#
_cell.length_a   1.000
_cell.length_b   1.000
_cell.length_c   1.000
_cell.angle_alpha   90.00
_cell.angle_beta   90.00
_cell.angle_gamma   90.00
#
_symmetry.space_group_name_H-M   'P 1'
#
loop_
_entity.id
_entity.type
_entity.pdbx_description
1 polymer ?
#
loop_
_entity_poly.entity_id
_entity_poly.type
_entity_poly.pdbx_seq_one_letter_code
_entity_poly.pdbx_strand_id
1 'polypeptide(L)'
;MSFEQWGYEFDGAYSVADRLQPRAGVYVVWCKIEDKWKVIGVGQSENVGKQLVDGERTLCWADECKPGTIYFAATYTDGAPESERKCIEQLIRRLTNNLREGA
;
A
#
# COMPACT_ATOMS: atom_id res chain seq x y z
N MET A 1 12.51 7.36 -1.68
CA MET A 1 12.89 6.78 -0.37
C MET A 1 12.48 5.33 -0.45
N SER A 2 13.36 4.40 -0.10
CA SER A 2 13.02 2.98 -0.05
C SER A 2 13.14 2.44 1.38
N PHE A 3 12.39 1.39 1.67
CA PHE A 3 12.45 0.66 2.93
C PHE A 3 12.06 -0.80 2.72
N GLU A 4 12.54 -1.69 3.58
CA GLU A 4 12.18 -3.11 3.54
C GLU A 4 11.02 -3.41 4.49
N GLN A 5 10.04 -4.17 4.01
CA GLN A 5 8.91 -4.62 4.82
C GLN A 5 8.31 -5.92 4.24
N TRP A 6 7.90 -6.86 5.10
CA TRP A 6 7.37 -8.17 4.71
C TRP A 6 8.24 -8.96 3.70
N GLY A 7 9.55 -8.68 3.66
CA GLY A 7 10.49 -9.32 2.73
C GLY A 7 10.54 -8.68 1.33
N TYR A 8 9.95 -7.50 1.15
CA TYR A 8 10.00 -6.75 -0.12
C TYR A 8 10.57 -5.35 0.09
N GLU A 9 11.27 -4.84 -0.92
CA GLU A 9 11.64 -3.43 -0.98
C GLU A 9 10.43 -2.63 -1.44
N PHE A 10 10.09 -1.59 -0.68
CA PHE A 10 9.04 -0.63 -0.98
C PHE A 10 9.62 0.74 -1.30
N ASP A 11 9.09 1.38 -2.35
CA ASP A 11 9.25 2.80 -2.64
C ASP A 11 8.18 3.59 -1.89
N GLY A 12 8.60 4.51 -1.01
CA GLY A 12 7.73 5.25 -0.10
C GLY A 12 8.33 5.41 1.30
N ALA A 13 7.55 5.69 2.34
CA ALA A 13 6.12 5.99 2.30
C ALA A 13 5.88 7.48 1.96
N TYR A 14 5.07 7.77 0.93
CA TYR A 14 4.79 9.12 0.46
C TYR A 14 3.39 9.57 0.88
N SER A 15 3.22 10.82 1.31
CA SER A 15 1.90 11.41 1.58
C SER A 15 1.14 11.84 0.32
N VAL A 16 1.78 11.77 -0.85
CA VAL A 16 1.21 12.12 -2.16
C VAL A 16 1.40 10.94 -3.10
N ALA A 17 0.30 10.38 -3.61
CA ALA A 17 0.31 9.16 -4.43
C ALA A 17 1.09 9.32 -5.75
N ASP A 18 1.08 10.51 -6.37
CA ASP A 18 1.82 10.83 -7.60
C ASP A 18 3.36 10.68 -7.49
N ARG A 19 3.90 10.49 -6.28
CA ARG A 19 5.32 10.16 -6.10
C ARG A 19 5.65 8.71 -6.43
N LEU A 20 4.65 7.84 -6.51
CA LEU A 20 4.82 6.45 -6.93
C LEU A 20 4.89 6.36 -8.46
N GLN A 21 5.67 5.41 -8.95
CA GLN A 21 5.90 5.24 -10.37
C GLN A 21 4.69 4.54 -11.02
N PRO A 22 4.38 4.85 -12.29
CA PRO A 22 3.32 4.19 -13.06
C PRO A 22 3.77 2.80 -13.56
N ARG A 23 4.15 1.92 -12.63
CA ARG A 23 4.67 0.57 -12.88
C ARG A 23 3.77 -0.49 -12.26
N ALA A 24 3.94 -1.73 -12.74
CA ALA A 24 3.25 -2.87 -12.20
C ALA A 24 3.79 -3.20 -10.80
N GLY A 25 2.90 -3.44 -9.84
CA GLY A 25 3.32 -3.59 -8.45
C GLY A 25 2.18 -3.88 -7.48
N VAL A 26 2.57 -4.04 -6.23
CA VAL A 26 1.69 -4.15 -5.07
C VAL A 26 1.86 -2.90 -4.22
N TYR A 27 0.76 -2.23 -3.91
CA TYR A 27 0.74 -1.04 -3.08
C TYR A 27 0.20 -1.31 -1.69
N VAL A 28 0.64 -0.49 -0.75
CA VAL A 28 0.16 -0.45 0.62
C VAL A 28 -0.16 0.98 1.01
N VAL A 29 -1.30 1.13 1.67
CA VAL A 29 -1.83 2.38 2.17
C VAL A 29 -1.78 2.33 3.69
N TRP A 30 -1.05 3.26 4.27
CA TRP A 30 -0.86 3.42 5.69
C TRP A 30 -1.67 4.60 6.19
N CYS A 31 -2.24 4.45 7.38
CA CYS A 31 -2.68 5.57 8.19
C CYS A 31 -1.68 5.79 9.32
N LYS A 32 -1.22 7.04 9.47
CA LYS A 32 -0.38 7.46 10.58
C LYS A 32 -1.17 8.40 11.49
N ILE A 33 -1.35 8.02 12.75
CA ILE A 33 -1.91 8.88 13.81
C ILE A 33 -0.82 9.04 14.87
N GLU A 34 -0.32 10.27 15.05
CA GLU A 34 0.87 10.55 15.88
C GLU A 34 2.05 9.66 15.45
N ASP A 35 2.55 8.78 16.31
CA ASP A 35 3.64 7.84 16.00
C ASP A 35 3.16 6.44 15.62
N LYS A 36 1.84 6.20 15.58
CA LYS A 36 1.25 4.90 15.27
C LYS A 36 0.98 4.77 13.79
N TRP A 37 1.51 3.70 13.19
CA TRP A 37 1.29 3.34 11.79
C TRP A 37 0.37 2.13 11.69
N LYS A 38 -0.65 2.21 10.85
CA LYS A 38 -1.61 1.12 10.61
C LYS A 38 -1.80 0.93 9.11
N VAL A 39 -1.79 -0.31 8.63
CA VAL A 39 -2.20 -0.61 7.26
C VAL A 39 -3.72 -0.53 7.17
N ILE A 40 -4.21 0.27 6.23
CA ILE A 40 -5.64 0.46 5.93
C ILE A 40 -5.99 -0.02 4.50
N GLY A 41 -4.98 -0.18 3.65
CA GLY A 41 -5.19 -0.66 2.28
C GLY A 41 -4.00 -1.47 1.80
N VAL A 42 -4.30 -2.52 1.04
CA VAL A 42 -3.33 -3.28 0.25
C VAL A 42 -4.00 -3.53 -1.09
N GLY A 43 -3.26 -3.54 -2.18
CA GLY A 43 -3.80 -3.90 -3.49
C GLY A 43 -2.70 -4.05 -4.52
N GLN A 44 -3.06 -4.51 -5.71
CA GLN A 44 -2.12 -4.68 -6.82
C GLN A 44 -2.65 -3.99 -8.07
N SER A 45 -1.74 -3.58 -8.95
CA SER A 45 -2.08 -2.97 -10.22
C SER A 45 -0.96 -3.17 -11.23
N GLU A 46 -1.29 -3.15 -12.53
CA GLU A 46 -0.31 -3.00 -13.61
C GLU A 46 0.23 -1.57 -13.70
N ASN A 47 -0.46 -0.61 -13.07
CA ASN A 47 -0.03 0.77 -12.92
C ASN A 47 -0.44 1.29 -11.53
N VAL A 48 0.48 1.19 -10.57
CA VAL A 48 0.22 1.55 -9.18
C VAL A 48 -0.08 3.04 -9.01
N GLY A 49 0.73 3.92 -9.61
CA GLY A 49 0.54 5.37 -9.52
C GLY A 49 -0.86 5.79 -9.98
N LYS A 50 -1.30 5.32 -11.16
CA LYS A 50 -2.63 5.67 -11.69
C LYS A 50 -3.78 5.14 -10.82
N GLN A 51 -3.67 3.90 -10.33
CA GLN A 51 -4.73 3.28 -9.53
C GLN A 51 -5.00 4.02 -8.20
N LEU A 52 -3.97 4.64 -7.62
CA LEU A 52 -4.07 5.37 -6.35
C LEU A 52 -4.55 6.81 -6.54
N VAL A 53 -4.22 7.44 -7.67
CA VAL A 53 -4.69 8.79 -8.01
C VAL A 53 -6.17 8.78 -8.42
N ASP A 54 -6.58 7.82 -9.25
CA ASP A 54 -7.93 7.80 -9.86
C ASP A 54 -8.95 6.94 -9.07
N GLY A 55 -8.53 6.28 -8.00
CA GLY A 55 -9.33 5.24 -7.33
C GLY A 55 -10.41 5.76 -6.38
N GLU A 56 -11.64 5.26 -6.51
CA GLU A 56 -12.75 5.51 -5.57
C GLU A 56 -12.42 5.12 -4.11
N ARG A 57 -11.47 4.19 -3.92
CA ARG A 57 -11.04 3.70 -2.59
C ARG A 57 -10.27 4.76 -1.79
N THR A 58 -9.72 5.79 -2.45
CA THR A 58 -8.97 6.86 -1.78
C THR A 58 -9.88 7.65 -0.83
N LEU A 59 -11.17 7.81 -1.17
CA LEU A 59 -12.15 8.44 -0.29
C LEU A 59 -12.45 7.59 0.95
N CYS A 60 -12.56 6.27 0.80
CA CYS A 60 -12.78 5.36 1.93
C CYS A 60 -11.60 5.37 2.91
N TRP A 61 -10.37 5.33 2.39
CA TRP A 61 -9.16 5.40 3.23
C TRP A 61 -9.04 6.72 3.97
N ALA A 62 -9.44 7.83 3.33
CA ALA A 62 -9.43 9.15 3.95
C ALA A 62 -10.38 9.22 5.14
N ASP A 63 -11.51 8.52 5.11
CA ASP A 63 -12.41 8.44 6.24
C ASP A 63 -11.89 7.52 7.34
N GLU A 64 -11.42 6.31 6.98
CA GLU A 64 -10.82 5.35 7.92
C GLU A 64 -9.59 5.89 8.65
N CYS A 65 -8.89 6.87 8.07
CA CYS A 65 -7.65 7.39 8.62
C CYS A 65 -7.83 8.60 9.54
N LYS A 66 -9.01 9.22 9.66
CA LYS A 66 -9.17 10.42 10.51
C LYS A 66 -8.92 10.09 12.00
N PRO A 67 -8.16 10.92 12.75
CA PRO A 67 -7.58 12.23 12.41
C PRO A 67 -6.14 12.19 11.85
N GLY A 68 -5.67 11.05 11.36
CA GLY A 68 -4.33 10.81 10.86
C GLY A 68 -4.04 11.25 9.43
N THR A 69 -2.84 10.90 8.96
CA THR A 69 -2.34 11.19 7.61
C THR A 69 -2.13 9.89 6.84
N ILE A 70 -2.57 9.88 5.57
CA ILE A 70 -2.37 8.73 4.68
C ILE A 70 -0.98 8.76 4.07
N TYR A 71 -0.34 7.61 3.99
CA TYR A 71 0.89 7.40 3.23
C TYR A 71 0.75 6.21 2.29
N PHE A 72 1.39 6.29 1.15
CA PHE A 72 1.40 5.29 0.10
C PHE A 72 2.81 4.73 -0.08
N ALA A 73 2.91 3.43 -0.25
CA ALA A 73 4.15 2.75 -0.61
C ALA A 73 3.86 1.67 -1.65
N ALA A 74 4.83 1.36 -2.50
CA ALA A 74 4.69 0.31 -3.50
C ALA A 74 5.94 -0.54 -3.62
N THR A 75 5.76 -1.85 -3.78
CA THR A 75 6.81 -2.74 -4.28
C THR A 75 6.53 -3.04 -5.74
N TYR A 76 7.52 -2.82 -6.60
CA TYR A 76 7.38 -2.99 -8.04
C TYR A 76 7.70 -4.44 -8.43
N THR A 77 6.94 -4.94 -9.40
CA THR A 77 6.96 -6.35 -9.83
C THR A 77 7.01 -6.41 -11.35
N ASP A 78 7.94 -5.66 -11.94
CA ASP A 78 8.03 -5.54 -13.39
C ASP A 78 8.28 -6.91 -14.02
N GLY A 79 7.50 -7.24 -15.05
CA GLY A 79 7.57 -8.54 -15.72
C GLY A 79 6.91 -9.70 -14.97
N ALA A 80 6.48 -9.51 -13.72
CA ALA A 80 5.72 -10.54 -13.01
C ALA A 80 4.32 -10.70 -13.63
N PRO A 81 3.75 -11.92 -13.69
CA PRO A 81 2.36 -12.11 -14.06
C PRO A 81 1.41 -11.59 -12.96
N GLU A 82 0.15 -11.32 -13.32
CA GLU A 82 -0.87 -10.87 -12.37
C GLU A 82 -1.10 -11.87 -11.23
N SER A 83 -0.97 -13.17 -11.50
CA SER A 83 -1.07 -14.23 -10.50
C SER A 83 -0.03 -14.09 -9.39
N GLU A 84 1.21 -13.73 -9.75
CA GLU A 84 2.29 -13.52 -8.79
C GLU A 84 2.06 -12.24 -7.96
N ARG A 85 1.65 -11.14 -8.61
CA ARG A 85 1.24 -9.92 -7.91
C ARG A 85 0.12 -10.18 -6.91
N LYS A 86 -0.88 -10.98 -7.30
CA LYS A 86 -1.98 -11.40 -6.42
C LYS A 86 -1.46 -12.24 -5.23
N CYS A 87 -0.50 -13.14 -5.44
CA CYS A 87 0.10 -13.89 -4.34
C CYS A 87 0.79 -12.98 -3.31
N ILE A 88 1.56 -11.99 -3.77
CA ILE A 88 2.24 -11.00 -2.91
C ILE A 88 1.21 -10.16 -2.15
N GLU A 89 0.20 -9.66 -2.86
CA GLU A 89 -0.89 -8.87 -2.30
C GLU A 89 -1.66 -9.62 -1.20
N GLN A 90 -2.00 -10.89 -1.44
CA GLN A 90 -2.68 -11.75 -0.47
C GLN A 90 -1.79 -12.08 0.73
N LEU A 91 -0.50 -12.29 0.51
CA LEU A 91 0.47 -12.51 1.61
C LEU A 91 0.51 -11.29 2.53
N ILE A 92 0.69 -10.09 1.98
CA ILE A 92 0.73 -8.84 2.76
C ILE A 92 -0.60 -8.64 3.50
N ARG A 93 -1.76 -8.86 2.84
CA ARG A 93 -3.06 -8.78 3.51
C ARG A 93 -3.17 -9.69 4.73
N ARG A 94 -2.70 -10.94 4.62
CA ARG A 94 -2.73 -11.90 5.74
C ARG A 94 -1.86 -11.41 6.90
N LEU A 95 -0.65 -10.94 6.58
CA LEU A 95 0.27 -10.40 7.58
C LEU A 95 -0.30 -9.15 8.27
N THR A 96 -1.02 -8.30 7.55
CA THR A 96 -1.59 -7.06 8.10
C THR A 96 -2.93 -7.22 8.81
N ASN A 97 -3.75 -8.19 8.37
CA ASN A 97 -5.02 -8.49 9.02
C ASN A 97 -4.81 -9.23 10.35
N ASN A 98 -3.81 -10.12 10.43
CA ASN A 98 -3.46 -10.80 11.67
C ASN A 98 -2.93 -9.83 12.74
N LEU A 99 -2.44 -8.64 12.36
CA LEU A 99 -2.07 -7.59 13.31
C LEU A 99 -3.27 -6.85 13.93
N ARG A 100 -4.52 -7.12 13.49
CA ARG A 100 -5.74 -6.55 14.10
C ARG A 100 -6.26 -7.34 15.31
N GLU A 101 -5.81 -8.58 15.54
CA GLU A 101 -6.32 -9.46 16.61
C GLU A 101 -5.38 -9.56 17.84
N GLY A 102 -4.38 -8.68 17.95
CA GLY A 102 -3.37 -8.73 19.02
C GLY A 102 -3.18 -7.42 19.79
N ALA A 103 -4.27 -6.76 20.18
CA ALA A 103 -4.24 -5.59 21.07
C ALA A 103 -5.35 -5.69 22.13
#